data_AF-A0A7C5PKP6-F1
#
_entry.id   AF-A0A7C5PKP6-F1
#
_cell.length_a   1.000
_cell.length_b   1.000
_cell.length_c   1.000
_cell.angle_alpha   90.00
_cell.angle_beta   90.00
_cell.angle_gamma   90.00
#
_symmetry.space_group_name_H-M   'P 1'
#
loop_
_entity.id
_entity.type
_entity.pdbx_description
1 polymer ?
#
loop_
_entity_poly.entity_id
_entity_poly.type
_entity_poly.pdbx_seq_one_letter_code
_entity_poly.pdbx_strand_id
1 'polypeptide(L)'
;MVKTTRRNVLKGAGALAAASTLGMPCIRNAEAATLELRWLGWEHYNENSIVSGFAKKYGVKVSSGFFDGNSEAYNKLKAGGTTDFDLVMADGFWPRLYGKQGLTQPVDYGKLSNMQYVFDDFKTPNYMLLQEEGGSNMVAAPNCWGGYGLTVNTDKIAPEDAESISLLFNE
;
A
#
# COMPACT_ATOMS: atom_id res chain seq x y z
N MET A 1 11.57 -30.63 -74.28
CA MET A 1 11.63 -29.72 -73.12
C MET A 1 10.19 -29.47 -72.66
N VAL A 2 9.71 -30.20 -71.66
CA VAL A 2 8.27 -30.32 -71.36
C VAL A 2 7.79 -29.13 -70.52
N LYS A 3 6.76 -28.41 -71.02
CA LYS A 3 6.09 -27.28 -70.35
C LYS A 3 5.22 -27.78 -69.20
N THR A 4 5.42 -27.25 -68.01
CA THR A 4 4.60 -27.53 -66.82
C THR A 4 3.33 -26.67 -66.85
N THR A 5 2.16 -27.29 -67.03
CA THR A 5 0.85 -26.61 -67.01
C THR A 5 0.13 -26.86 -65.68
N ARG A 6 -0.68 -25.88 -65.23
CA ARG A 6 -1.43 -25.82 -63.95
C ARG A 6 -2.28 -27.05 -63.58
N ARG A 7 -2.49 -28.00 -64.51
CA ARG A 7 -3.22 -29.26 -64.28
C ARG A 7 -2.42 -30.33 -63.55
N ASN A 8 -1.09 -30.22 -63.48
CA ASN A 8 -0.24 -31.22 -62.81
C ASN A 8 -0.05 -30.97 -61.31
N VAL A 9 -0.45 -29.80 -60.79
CA VAL A 9 -0.33 -29.46 -59.37
C VAL A 9 -1.47 -30.08 -58.53
N LEU A 10 -2.62 -30.37 -59.14
CA LEU A 10 -3.80 -30.93 -58.45
C LEU A 10 -3.81 -32.47 -58.32
N LYS A 11 -2.84 -33.19 -58.88
CA LYS A 11 -2.74 -34.65 -58.75
C LYS A 11 -1.82 -35.11 -57.59
N GLY A 12 -1.22 -34.18 -56.84
CA GLY A 12 -0.34 -34.48 -55.72
C GLY A 12 -0.98 -34.39 -54.33
N ALA A 13 -2.32 -34.39 -54.22
CA ALA A 13 -3.04 -34.19 -52.96
C ALA A 13 -3.40 -35.50 -52.21
N GLY A 14 -2.76 -36.63 -52.54
CA GLY A 14 -3.01 -37.92 -51.91
C GLY A 14 -1.80 -38.40 -51.13
N ALA A 15 -1.95 -38.54 -49.81
CA ALA A 15 -1.02 -39.14 -48.85
C ALA A 15 0.06 -38.22 -48.25
N LEU A 16 -0.37 -37.34 -47.35
CA LEU A 16 0.38 -36.94 -46.14
C LEU A 16 -0.64 -36.75 -45.00
N ALA A 17 -1.29 -37.85 -44.62
CA ALA A 17 -2.07 -37.94 -43.40
C ALA A 17 -1.16 -38.50 -42.30
N ALA A 18 -0.43 -37.62 -41.60
CA ALA A 18 0.10 -37.82 -40.24
C ALA A 18 1.12 -36.72 -39.90
N ALA A 19 0.63 -35.54 -39.46
CA ALA A 19 1.29 -34.62 -38.52
C ALA A 19 0.67 -33.21 -38.65
N SER A 20 -0.64 -33.10 -38.48
CA SER A 20 -1.27 -31.82 -38.14
C SER A 20 -1.96 -31.99 -36.79
N THR A 21 -1.17 -31.94 -35.72
CA THR A 21 -1.67 -31.53 -34.40
C THR A 21 -2.04 -30.05 -34.45
N LEU A 22 -3.04 -29.72 -35.26
CA LEU A 22 -3.73 -28.43 -35.23
C LEU A 22 -4.68 -28.48 -34.04
N GLY A 23 -4.39 -27.70 -33.01
CA GLY A 23 -5.40 -27.14 -32.13
C GLY A 23 -5.89 -28.01 -30.97
N MET A 24 -5.01 -28.53 -30.12
CA MET A 24 -5.38 -28.60 -28.71
C MET A 24 -5.20 -27.18 -28.15
N PRO A 25 -6.26 -26.43 -27.80
CA PRO A 25 -6.08 -25.26 -26.98
C PRO A 25 -5.47 -25.77 -25.68
N CYS A 26 -4.19 -25.48 -25.44
CA CYS A 26 -3.68 -25.49 -24.09
C CYS A 26 -4.54 -24.50 -23.33
N ILE A 27 -5.55 -25.00 -22.64
CA ILE A 27 -6.20 -24.28 -21.55
C ILE A 27 -5.10 -24.16 -20.50
N ARG A 28 -4.23 -23.15 -20.68
CA ARG A 28 -3.44 -22.64 -19.58
C ARG A 28 -4.50 -22.10 -18.63
N ASN A 29 -4.68 -22.78 -17.51
CA ASN A 29 -5.35 -22.16 -16.38
C ASN A 29 -4.64 -20.83 -16.18
N ALA A 30 -5.33 -19.73 -16.49
CA ALA A 30 -4.86 -18.41 -16.11
C ALA A 30 -4.92 -18.42 -14.58
N GLU A 31 -3.80 -18.75 -13.96
CA GLU A 31 -3.65 -18.59 -12.52
C GLU A 31 -3.86 -17.10 -12.28
N ALA A 32 -4.96 -16.75 -11.59
CA ALA A 32 -5.25 -15.37 -11.27
C ALA A 32 -4.01 -14.82 -10.56
N ALA A 33 -3.45 -13.73 -11.10
CA ALA A 33 -2.29 -13.09 -10.50
C ALA A 33 -2.60 -12.86 -9.03
N THR A 34 -1.76 -13.40 -8.14
CA THR A 34 -1.91 -13.19 -6.70
C THR A 34 -1.94 -11.68 -6.47
N LEU A 35 -3.04 -11.18 -5.90
CA LEU A 35 -3.16 -9.77 -5.57
C LEU A 35 -2.01 -9.38 -4.64
N GLU A 36 -1.42 -8.21 -4.90
CA GLU A 36 -0.33 -7.66 -4.13
C GLU A 36 -0.75 -6.32 -3.54
N LEU A 37 -0.57 -6.16 -2.22
CA LEU A 37 -0.74 -4.91 -1.51
C LEU A 37 0.64 -4.29 -1.30
N ARG A 38 0.87 -3.11 -1.89
CA ARG A 38 2.12 -2.36 -1.77
C ARG A 38 1.95 -1.26 -0.74
N TRP A 39 2.67 -1.37 0.36
CA TRP A 39 2.50 -0.51 1.53
C TRP A 39 3.76 0.31 1.79
N LEU A 40 3.60 1.62 2.00
CA LEU A 40 4.68 2.54 2.36
C LEU A 40 4.49 3.00 3.81
N GLY A 41 5.40 2.67 4.72
CA GLY A 41 5.21 2.98 6.14
C GLY A 41 6.50 3.08 6.94
N TRP A 42 6.36 3.24 8.26
CA TRP A 42 7.50 3.13 9.16
C TRP A 42 7.82 1.65 9.41
N GLU A 43 9.09 1.30 9.37
CA GLU A 43 9.55 -0.10 9.50
C GLU A 43 9.05 -0.76 10.78
N HIS A 44 9.04 -0.02 11.90
CA HIS A 44 8.64 -0.55 13.21
C HIS A 44 7.16 -0.97 13.30
N TYR A 45 6.28 -0.54 12.38
CA TYR A 45 4.89 -1.01 12.32
C TYR A 45 4.72 -2.24 11.40
N ASN A 46 5.77 -2.69 10.72
CA ASN A 46 5.75 -3.85 9.82
C ASN A 46 5.92 -5.18 10.58
N GLU A 47 5.08 -5.43 11.57
CA GLU A 47 5.19 -6.66 12.35
C GLU A 47 4.89 -7.90 11.51
N ASN A 48 5.83 -8.85 11.46
CA ASN A 48 5.70 -10.05 10.64
C ASN A 48 4.45 -10.87 10.98
N SER A 49 4.05 -10.94 12.25
CA SER A 49 2.84 -11.64 12.70
C SER A 49 1.58 -11.06 12.04
N ILE A 50 1.49 -9.73 11.94
CA ILE A 50 0.36 -9.02 11.34
C ILE A 50 0.40 -9.18 9.81
N VAL A 51 1.54 -8.90 9.20
CA VAL A 51 1.70 -8.92 7.73
C VAL A 51 1.49 -10.32 7.16
N SER A 52 2.15 -11.33 7.74
CA SER A 52 1.99 -12.72 7.30
C SER A 52 0.59 -13.27 7.60
N GLY A 53 0.00 -12.88 8.74
CA GLY A 53 -1.37 -13.23 9.09
C GLY A 53 -2.38 -12.68 8.08
N PHE A 54 -2.24 -11.42 7.69
CA PHE A 54 -3.06 -10.77 6.66
C PHE A 54 -2.87 -11.45 5.29
N ALA A 55 -1.62 -11.61 4.83
CA ALA A 55 -1.29 -12.25 3.57
C ALA A 55 -1.90 -13.65 3.46
N LYS A 56 -1.76 -14.47 4.51
CA LYS A 56 -2.34 -15.82 4.58
C LYS A 56 -3.86 -15.81 4.58
N LYS A 57 -4.48 -14.93 5.37
CA LYS A 57 -5.94 -14.87 5.51
C LYS A 57 -6.62 -14.48 4.20
N TYR A 58 -6.04 -13.56 3.45
CA TYR A 58 -6.64 -13.03 2.22
C TYR A 58 -6.05 -13.61 0.93
N GLY A 59 -5.02 -14.46 1.03
CA GLY A 59 -4.36 -15.05 -0.14
C GLY A 59 -3.67 -14.01 -1.01
N VAL A 60 -3.09 -12.98 -0.38
CA VAL A 60 -2.44 -11.85 -1.05
C VAL A 60 -0.96 -11.80 -0.71
N LYS A 61 -0.16 -11.13 -1.54
CA LYS A 61 1.19 -10.71 -1.20
C LYS A 61 1.14 -9.33 -0.54
N VAL A 62 2.04 -9.07 0.40
CA VAL A 62 2.27 -7.73 0.94
C VAL A 62 3.72 -7.36 0.65
N SER A 63 3.90 -6.22 -0.01
CA SER A 63 5.21 -5.67 -0.34
C SER A 63 5.37 -4.35 0.41
N SER A 64 6.32 -4.31 1.33
CA SER A 64 6.52 -3.16 2.23
C SER A 64 7.71 -2.33 1.77
N GLY A 65 7.48 -1.03 1.56
CA GLY A 65 8.49 0.01 1.44
C GLY A 65 8.52 0.88 2.69
N PHE A 66 9.69 1.42 3.03
CA PHE A 66 9.88 2.20 4.24
C PHE A 66 10.33 3.64 3.98
N PHE A 67 10.11 4.50 4.97
CA PHE A 67 10.59 5.88 5.01
C PHE A 67 11.03 6.26 6.43
N ASP A 68 11.91 7.26 6.53
CA ASP A 68 12.41 7.81 7.80
C ASP A 68 11.72 9.13 8.19
N GLY A 69 10.89 9.67 7.29
CA GLY A 69 9.99 10.77 7.62
C GLY A 69 8.92 11.01 6.57
N ASN A 70 7.82 11.64 6.98
CA ASN A 70 6.70 11.94 6.10
C ASN A 70 7.07 12.83 4.89
N SER A 71 8.09 13.70 5.03
CA SER A 71 8.63 14.50 3.92
C SER A 71 9.23 13.63 2.81
N GLU A 72 9.91 12.55 3.19
CA GLU A 72 10.45 11.57 2.25
C GLU A 72 9.32 10.82 1.55
N ALA A 73 8.34 10.32 2.30
CA ALA A 73 7.17 9.65 1.75
C ALA A 73 6.39 10.57 0.78
N TYR A 74 6.19 11.84 1.15
CA TYR A 74 5.56 12.83 0.29
C TYR A 74 6.29 13.00 -1.04
N ASN A 75 7.62 13.16 -1.00
CA ASN A 75 8.43 13.33 -2.20
C ASN A 75 8.42 12.06 -3.08
N LYS A 76 8.47 10.86 -2.48
CA LYS A 76 8.31 9.59 -3.20
C LYS A 76 6.98 9.53 -3.94
N LEU A 77 5.87 9.87 -3.27
CA LEU A 77 4.55 9.90 -3.90
C LEU A 77 4.46 10.94 -5.02
N LYS A 78 4.97 12.16 -4.80
CA LYS A 78 4.99 13.22 -5.83
C LYS A 78 5.84 12.85 -7.06
N ALA A 79 6.89 12.07 -6.88
CA ALA A 79 7.78 11.63 -7.96
C ALA A 79 7.23 10.46 -8.81
N GLY A 80 6.00 10.03 -8.55
CA GLY A 80 5.35 8.92 -9.27
C GLY A 80 4.94 7.76 -8.37
N GLY A 81 5.31 7.77 -7.08
CA GLY A 81 5.03 6.67 -6.16
C GLY A 81 3.54 6.38 -5.93
N THR A 82 2.63 7.23 -6.38
CA THR A 82 1.18 6.94 -6.37
C THR A 82 0.78 5.78 -7.28
N THR A 83 1.60 5.41 -8.28
CA THR A 83 1.41 4.17 -9.06
C THR A 83 2.04 2.96 -8.40
N ASP A 84 2.97 3.18 -7.47
CA ASP A 84 3.83 2.15 -6.89
C ASP A 84 3.33 1.66 -5.52
N PHE A 85 2.54 2.48 -4.82
CA PHE A 85 2.00 2.16 -3.50
C PHE A 85 0.48 2.27 -3.47
N ASP A 86 -0.14 1.34 -2.78
CA ASP A 86 -1.59 1.26 -2.60
C ASP A 86 -2.03 1.87 -1.25
N LEU A 87 -1.13 1.85 -0.26
CA LEU A 87 -1.36 2.40 1.07
C LEU A 87 -0.11 3.09 1.60
N VAL A 88 -0.27 4.26 2.22
CA VAL A 88 0.82 5.02 2.85
C VAL A 88 0.46 5.36 4.29
N MET A 89 1.40 5.19 5.21
CA MET A 89 1.30 5.75 6.56
C MET A 89 1.68 7.22 6.56
N ALA A 90 1.02 7.99 7.42
CA ALA A 90 1.35 9.36 7.67
C ALA A 90 0.95 9.75 9.10
N ASP A 91 1.60 10.77 9.65
CA ASP A 91 1.25 11.36 10.95
C ASP A 91 0.80 12.82 10.82
N GLY A 92 0.25 13.36 11.91
CA GLY A 92 -0.08 14.78 12.04
C GLY A 92 -0.93 15.32 10.87
N PHE A 93 -0.43 16.35 10.19
CA PHE A 93 -1.14 17.02 9.10
C PHE A 93 -0.93 16.37 7.72
N TRP A 94 0.00 15.43 7.59
CA TRP A 94 0.41 14.86 6.30
C TRP A 94 -0.73 14.20 5.52
N PRO A 95 -1.69 13.48 6.14
CA PRO A 95 -2.86 12.96 5.41
C PRO A 95 -3.65 14.03 4.67
N ARG A 96 -3.88 15.19 5.30
CA ARG A 96 -4.56 16.33 4.67
C ARG A 96 -3.74 16.89 3.53
N LEU A 97 -2.42 16.98 3.70
CA LEU A 97 -1.54 17.43 2.62
C LEU A 97 -1.58 16.46 1.43
N TYR A 98 -1.58 15.16 1.66
CA TYR A 98 -1.69 14.15 0.60
C TYR A 98 -3.00 14.28 -0.17
N GLY A 99 -4.13 14.36 0.52
CA GLY A 99 -5.43 14.56 -0.10
C GLY A 99 -5.51 15.87 -0.89
N LYS A 100 -5.06 16.98 -0.29
CA LYS A 100 -5.01 18.30 -0.95
C LYS A 100 -4.14 18.33 -2.21
N GLN A 101 -3.10 17.52 -2.25
CA GLN A 101 -2.16 17.43 -3.38
C GLN A 101 -2.58 16.38 -4.41
N GLY A 102 -3.72 15.70 -4.21
CA GLY A 102 -4.20 14.65 -5.11
C GLY A 102 -3.32 13.39 -5.11
N LEU A 103 -2.57 13.16 -4.03
CA LEU A 103 -1.70 11.99 -3.87
C LEU A 103 -2.45 10.78 -3.32
N THR A 104 -3.51 11.02 -2.56
CA THR A 104 -4.39 10.00 -2.01
C THR A 104 -5.83 10.31 -2.37
N GLN A 105 -6.64 9.26 -2.48
CA GLN A 105 -8.09 9.37 -2.61
C GLN A 105 -8.75 9.45 -1.22
N PRO A 106 -9.99 9.97 -1.13
CA PRO A 106 -10.79 9.89 0.09
C PRO A 106 -10.93 8.45 0.62
N VAL A 107 -10.98 8.33 1.94
CA VAL A 107 -11.19 7.04 2.62
C VAL A 107 -12.67 6.85 2.92
N ASP A 108 -13.22 5.77 2.38
CA ASP A 108 -14.60 5.38 2.66
C ASP A 108 -14.66 4.55 3.95
N TYR A 109 -15.02 5.19 5.06
CA TYR A 109 -15.20 4.52 6.35
C TYR A 109 -16.31 3.46 6.33
N GLY A 110 -17.26 3.51 5.38
CA GLY A 110 -18.27 2.47 5.21
C GLY A 110 -17.68 1.12 4.77
N LYS A 111 -16.49 1.11 4.16
CA LYS A 111 -15.73 -0.11 3.82
C LYS A 111 -14.82 -0.59 4.94
N LEU A 112 -14.70 0.19 6.02
CA LEU A 112 -13.83 -0.10 7.16
C LEU A 112 -14.70 -0.49 8.36
N SER A 113 -15.23 -1.71 8.35
CA SER A 113 -16.07 -2.21 9.46
C SER A 113 -15.36 -2.17 10.82
N ASN A 114 -14.03 -2.13 10.85
CA ASN A 114 -13.23 -2.02 12.07
C ASN A 114 -13.21 -0.60 12.67
N MET A 115 -13.75 0.42 12.00
CA MET A 115 -13.88 1.77 12.57
C MET A 115 -14.73 1.80 13.85
N GLN A 116 -15.57 0.78 14.08
CA GLN A 116 -16.29 0.60 15.33
C GLN A 116 -15.38 0.44 16.55
N TYR A 117 -14.13 -0.03 16.37
CA TYR A 117 -13.17 -0.26 17.45
C TYR A 117 -12.26 0.95 17.74
N VAL A 118 -12.35 2.00 16.92
CA VAL A 118 -11.58 3.24 17.13
C VAL A 118 -12.17 3.99 18.34
N PHE A 119 -11.31 4.54 19.20
CA PHE A 119 -11.74 5.40 20.31
C PHE A 119 -12.48 6.65 19.80
N ASP A 120 -13.53 7.06 20.50
CA ASP A 120 -14.36 8.19 20.08
C ASP A 120 -13.59 9.53 20.03
N ASP A 121 -12.51 9.65 20.81
CA ASP A 121 -11.58 10.79 20.76
C ASP A 121 -10.91 10.95 19.38
N PHE A 122 -10.71 9.86 18.63
CA PHE A 122 -10.08 9.89 17.30
C PHE A 122 -11.09 9.93 16.15
N LYS A 123 -12.38 10.07 16.45
CA LYS A 123 -13.45 10.22 15.45
C LYS A 123 -13.85 11.67 15.31
N THR A 124 -14.49 12.02 14.19
CA THR A 124 -15.16 13.32 14.06
C THR A 124 -16.37 13.40 15.00
N PRO A 125 -16.63 14.55 15.66
CA PRO A 125 -15.94 15.83 15.49
C PRO A 125 -14.69 16.04 16.37
N ASN A 126 -14.36 15.11 17.27
CA ASN A 126 -13.30 15.27 18.27
C ASN A 126 -11.89 15.36 17.64
N TYR A 127 -11.64 14.61 16.57
CA TYR A 127 -10.35 14.61 15.86
C TYR A 127 -10.52 14.91 14.38
N MET A 128 -10.46 16.20 14.04
CA MET A 128 -10.69 16.64 12.66
C MET A 128 -9.49 16.42 11.74
N LEU A 129 -8.29 16.11 12.24
CA LEU A 129 -7.07 16.01 11.42
C LEU A 129 -7.12 14.91 10.34
N LEU A 130 -8.01 13.92 10.49
CA LEU A 130 -8.24 12.87 9.49
C LEU A 130 -9.36 13.20 8.49
N GLN A 131 -9.99 14.38 8.62
CA GLN A 131 -10.93 14.94 7.66
C GLN A 131 -10.24 16.04 6.85
N GLU A 132 -10.61 16.19 5.58
CA GLU A 132 -10.15 17.30 4.75
C GLU A 132 -10.50 18.66 5.38
N GLU A 133 -9.68 19.67 5.12
CA GLU A 133 -9.90 21.00 5.69
C GLU A 133 -11.11 21.68 5.04
N GLY A 134 -12.14 21.97 5.84
CA GLY A 134 -13.35 22.67 5.38
C GLY A 134 -14.32 21.80 4.58
N GLY A 135 -14.09 20.49 4.49
CA GLY A 135 -14.96 19.56 3.77
C GLY A 135 -15.40 18.37 4.62
N SER A 136 -16.02 17.38 3.97
CA SER A 136 -16.60 16.21 4.64
C SER A 136 -15.83 14.92 4.39
N ASN A 137 -14.94 14.88 3.40
CA ASN A 137 -14.20 13.68 3.05
C ASN A 137 -13.18 13.31 4.13
N MET A 138 -13.12 12.04 4.49
CA MET A 138 -12.01 11.50 5.30
C MET A 138 -10.79 11.31 4.39
N VAL A 139 -9.61 11.72 4.87
CA VAL A 139 -8.35 11.67 4.11
C VAL A 139 -7.40 10.57 4.59
N ALA A 140 -7.68 9.98 5.75
CA ALA A 140 -6.96 8.83 6.31
C ALA A 140 -7.85 8.09 7.30
N ALA A 141 -7.41 6.91 7.73
CA ALA A 141 -7.99 6.16 8.85
C ALA A 141 -7.02 6.13 10.04
N PRO A 142 -7.51 6.14 11.30
CA PRO A 142 -6.66 5.97 12.48
C PRO A 142 -5.93 4.62 12.46
N ASN A 143 -4.66 4.61 12.86
CA ASN A 143 -3.86 3.39 13.03
C ASN A 143 -3.32 3.30 14.46
N CYS A 144 -2.43 4.22 14.81
CA CYS A 144 -1.79 4.32 16.12
C CYS A 144 -1.68 5.79 16.55
N TRP A 145 -1.45 6.03 17.83
CA TRP A 145 -1.23 7.36 18.38
C TRP A 145 -0.19 7.31 19.49
N GLY A 146 0.43 8.45 19.78
CA GLY A 146 1.40 8.60 20.84
C GLY A 146 1.74 10.08 21.07
N GLY A 147 2.26 10.38 22.25
CA GLY A 147 2.83 11.69 22.56
C GLY A 147 4.33 11.69 22.33
N TYR A 148 4.88 12.86 22.00
CA TYR A 148 6.31 13.09 22.11
C TYR A 148 6.63 13.51 23.55
N GLY A 149 7.65 12.90 24.12
CA GLY A 149 8.11 13.19 25.48
C GLY A 149 9.60 12.90 25.63
N LEU A 150 10.13 13.22 26.80
CA LEU A 150 11.51 12.92 27.15
C LEU A 150 11.57 11.57 27.87
N THR A 151 12.44 10.69 27.38
CA THR A 151 12.83 9.49 28.13
C THR A 151 14.14 9.79 28.84
N VAL A 152 14.13 9.75 30.16
CA VAL A 152 15.27 10.10 31.02
C VAL A 152 15.70 8.92 31.87
N ASN A 153 16.99 8.83 32.16
CA ASN A 153 17.50 7.92 33.19
C ASN A 153 17.40 8.62 34.55
N THR A 154 16.44 8.20 35.39
CA THR A 154 16.17 8.81 36.70
C THR A 154 17.32 8.67 37.69
N ASP A 155 18.26 7.73 37.47
CA ASP A 155 19.47 7.61 38.31
C ASP A 155 20.53 8.67 37.98
N LYS A 156 20.29 9.48 36.94
CA LYS A 156 21.24 10.45 36.39
C LYS A 156 20.76 11.90 36.45
N ILE A 157 19.55 12.15 36.92
CA ILE A 157 18.96 13.49 37.03
C ILE A 157 18.30 13.66 38.39
N ALA A 158 18.16 14.91 38.84
CA ALA A 158 17.38 15.20 40.03
C ALA A 158 15.88 14.93 39.76
N PRO A 159 15.10 14.41 40.73
CA PRO A 159 13.66 14.16 40.54
C PRO A 159 12.88 15.38 40.02
N GLU A 160 13.22 16.57 40.50
CA GLU A 160 12.63 17.84 40.09
C GLU A 160 12.88 18.18 38.61
N ASP A 161 13.98 17.71 38.03
CA ASP A 161 14.30 17.93 36.62
C ASP A 161 13.49 17.00 35.70
N ALA A 162 12.97 15.87 36.21
CA ALA A 162 12.23 14.91 35.41
C ALA A 162 10.82 15.39 35.01
N GLU A 163 10.32 16.48 35.61
CA GLU A 163 8.93 16.92 35.47
C GLU A 163 8.67 17.85 34.27
N SER A 164 9.72 18.38 33.64
CA SER A 164 9.59 19.40 32.58
C SER A 164 10.64 19.26 31.48
N ILE A 165 10.27 19.69 30.26
CA ILE A 165 11.23 19.86 29.15
C ILE A 165 12.37 20.84 29.48
N SER A 166 12.21 21.66 30.53
CA SER A 166 13.23 22.56 31.06
C SER A 166 14.55 21.86 31.35
N LEU A 167 14.55 20.56 31.66
CA LEU A 167 15.78 19.78 31.91
C LEU A 167 16.80 19.84 30.77
N LEU A 168 16.34 20.08 29.53
CA LEU A 168 17.21 20.24 28.36
C LEU A 168 17.98 21.57 28.34
N PHE A 169 17.61 22.51 29.20
CA PHE A 169 18.12 23.88 29.23
C PHE A 169 18.76 24.25 30.58
N ASN A 170 18.88 23.31 31.51
CA ASN A 170 19.59 23.51 32.77
C ASN A 170 21.10 23.68 32.48
N GLU A 171 21.76 24.63 33.16
CA GLU A 171 23.23 24.84 33.08
C GLU A 171 24.02 23.85 33.94
#